data_AF-A0A382BGF5-F1
#
_entry.id   AF-A0A382BGF5-F1
#
_cell.length_a   1.000
_cell.length_b   1.000
_cell.length_c   1.000
_cell.angle_alpha   90.00
_cell.angle_beta   90.00
_cell.angle_gamma   90.00
#
_symmetry.space_group_name_H-M   'P 1'
#
loop_
_entity.id
_entity.type
_entity.pdbx_description
1 polymer ?
#
loop_
_entity_poly.entity_id
_entity_poly.type
_entity_poly.pdbx_seq_one_letter_code
_entity_poly.pdbx_strand_id
1 'polypeptide(L)'
;MDLEPPALFFHPQEIQTNLDSSFSVQLYGLKLNPAAAAHLDVRYDWGSVQIDSVVADTFFQSENDPVQIVIDEEGTLDIFIYLLPDTETDQNGGGTWSLATIYMHPVSTGESEL
;
A
#
# COMPACT_ATOMS: atom_id res chain seq x y z
N MET A 1 -10.20 14.93 5.97
CA MET A 1 -9.95 14.65 4.55
C MET A 1 -11.30 14.67 3.84
N ASP A 2 -11.56 15.64 2.97
CA ASP A 2 -12.75 15.67 2.11
C ASP A 2 -12.38 14.98 0.79
N LEU A 3 -12.47 13.65 0.77
CA LEU A 3 -12.21 12.85 -0.43
C LEU A 3 -13.53 12.53 -1.13
N GLU A 4 -13.59 12.77 -2.44
CA GLU A 4 -14.70 12.33 -3.29
C GLU A 4 -14.45 10.90 -3.80
N PRO A 5 -15.33 9.92 -3.50
CA PRO A 5 -15.15 8.56 -3.96
C PRO A 5 -15.45 8.37 -5.47
N PRO A 6 -14.79 7.42 -6.17
CA PRO A 6 -13.72 6.56 -5.66
C PRO A 6 -12.38 7.31 -5.54
N ALA A 7 -11.63 7.06 -4.46
CA ALA A 7 -10.35 7.73 -4.20
C ALA A 7 -9.29 6.76 -3.66
N LEU A 8 -8.02 7.14 -3.79
CA LEU A 8 -6.86 6.50 -3.19
C LEU A 8 -6.16 7.48 -2.26
N PHE A 9 -5.69 7.02 -1.10
CA PHE A 9 -4.98 7.88 -0.15
C PHE A 9 -4.06 7.06 0.77
N PHE A 10 -3.05 7.73 1.32
CA PHE A 10 -2.16 7.17 2.33
C PHE A 10 -2.73 7.31 3.74
N HIS A 11 -2.52 6.29 4.58
CA HIS A 11 -2.93 6.31 5.98
C HIS A 11 -1.86 5.67 6.91
N PRO A 12 -1.52 6.31 8.04
CA PRO A 12 -1.92 7.66 8.44
C PRO A 12 -1.31 8.73 7.51
N GLN A 13 -1.88 9.94 7.54
CA GLN A 13 -1.43 11.07 6.69
C GLN A 13 -0.08 11.64 7.16
N GLU A 14 0.22 11.53 8.46
CA GLU A 14 1.45 12.03 9.07
C GLU A 14 1.96 10.98 10.05
N ILE A 15 3.27 10.78 10.07
CA ILE A 15 3.96 9.86 10.97
C ILE A 15 5.13 10.59 11.59
N GLN A 16 5.20 10.57 12.92
CA GLN A 16 6.40 10.97 13.65
C GLN A 16 7.17 9.71 14.02
N THR A 17 8.40 9.61 13.53
CA THR A 17 9.27 8.45 13.69
C THR A 17 10.68 8.89 14.09
N ASN A 18 11.52 7.94 14.52
CA ASN A 18 12.91 8.19 14.87
C ASN A 18 13.84 7.38 13.96
N LEU A 19 15.09 7.82 13.83
CA LEU A 19 16.16 6.97 13.27
C LEU A 19 16.18 5.61 13.98
N ASP A 20 16.50 4.56 13.22
CA ASP A 20 16.55 3.16 13.68
C ASP A 20 15.19 2.57 14.10
N SER A 21 14.07 3.19 13.74
CA SER A 21 12.72 2.64 13.99
C SER A 21 11.95 2.37 12.70
N SER A 22 11.24 1.23 12.64
CA SER A 22 10.36 0.91 11.52
C SER A 22 8.97 1.51 11.74
N PHE A 23 8.36 1.96 10.66
CA PHE A 23 6.99 2.44 10.59
C PHE A 23 6.29 1.90 9.35
N SER A 24 4.98 2.10 9.23
CA SER A 24 4.22 1.63 8.09
C SER A 24 3.20 2.63 7.60
N VAL A 25 2.99 2.68 6.28
CA VAL A 25 1.94 3.46 5.62
C VAL A 25 1.07 2.51 4.81
N GLN A 26 -0.24 2.66 4.95
CA GLN A 26 -1.23 1.91 4.18
C GLN A 26 -1.72 2.72 2.99
N LEU A 27 -1.86 2.08 1.83
CA LEU A 27 -2.59 2.62 0.69
C LEU A 27 -4.05 2.17 0.77
N TYR A 28 -4.97 3.10 1.02
CA TYR A 28 -6.40 2.83 1.10
C TYR A 28 -7.13 3.18 -0.19
N GLY A 29 -8.09 2.33 -0.55
CA GLY A 29 -9.16 2.65 -1.47
C GLY A 29 -10.43 3.09 -0.75
N LEU A 30 -11.06 4.19 -1.21
CA LEU A 30 -12.34 4.68 -0.73
C LEU A 30 -13.43 4.36 -1.75
N LYS A 31 -14.41 3.51 -1.37
CA LYS A 31 -15.53 3.05 -2.23
C LYS A 31 -15.09 2.62 -3.64
N LEU A 32 -14.08 1.78 -3.73
CA LEU A 32 -13.68 1.16 -4.97
C LEU A 32 -14.74 0.18 -5.47
N ASN A 33 -14.79 -0.01 -6.78
CA ASN A 33 -15.53 -1.13 -7.37
C ASN A 33 -14.74 -2.44 -7.15
N PRO A 34 -15.41 -3.60 -7.27
CA PRO A 34 -14.73 -4.89 -7.36
C PRO A 34 -13.57 -4.89 -8.36
N ALA A 35 -12.39 -5.36 -7.96
CA ALA A 35 -11.21 -5.40 -8.85
C ALA A 35 -10.19 -6.47 -8.47
N ALA A 36 -10.05 -7.53 -9.27
CA ALA A 36 -9.16 -8.66 -8.96
C ALA A 36 -7.64 -8.38 -9.01
N ALA A 37 -7.21 -7.18 -9.41
CA ALA A 37 -5.81 -6.81 -9.45
C ALA A 37 -5.61 -5.31 -9.26
N ALA A 38 -4.42 -4.92 -8.81
CA ALA A 38 -3.95 -3.55 -8.79
C ALA A 38 -2.52 -3.43 -9.28
N HIS A 39 -2.23 -2.27 -9.87
CA HIS A 39 -0.91 -1.75 -10.10
C HIS A 39 -0.82 -0.39 -9.41
N LEU A 40 0.10 -0.24 -8.46
CA LEU A 40 0.30 0.97 -7.68
C LEU A 40 1.73 1.45 -7.93
N ASP A 41 1.85 2.70 -8.39
CA ASP A 41 3.10 3.42 -8.56
C ASP A 41 3.20 4.43 -7.40
N VAL A 42 4.13 4.19 -6.48
CA VAL A 42 4.32 4.99 -5.27
C VAL A 42 5.69 5.66 -5.32
N ARG A 43 5.70 6.98 -5.16
CA ARG A 43 6.94 7.74 -5.08
C ARG A 43 7.33 7.93 -3.63
N TYR A 44 8.63 7.96 -3.36
CA TYR A 44 9.13 8.19 -2.01
C TYR A 44 10.49 8.89 -2.06
N ASP A 45 10.81 9.65 -1.01
CA ASP A 45 12.15 10.22 -0.87
C ASP A 45 13.14 9.17 -0.36
N TRP A 46 13.78 8.48 -1.31
CA TRP A 46 14.79 7.45 -1.04
C TRP A 46 16.03 7.96 -0.31
N GLY A 47 16.28 9.27 -0.29
CA GLY A 47 17.33 9.88 0.51
C GLY A 47 16.97 9.95 2.01
N SER A 48 15.69 9.77 2.34
CA SER A 48 15.15 9.96 3.69
C SER A 48 14.57 8.69 4.28
N VAL A 49 13.99 7.81 3.47
CA VAL A 49 13.42 6.52 3.91
C VAL A 49 13.85 5.37 3.01
N GLN A 50 13.94 4.17 3.59
CA GLN A 50 14.19 2.93 2.86
C GLN A 50 13.00 1.98 3.03
N ILE A 51 12.64 1.30 1.93
CA ILE A 51 11.57 0.30 1.92
C ILE A 51 12.07 -1.03 2.50
N ASP A 52 11.39 -1.53 3.53
CA ASP A 52 11.68 -2.83 4.15
C ASP A 52 10.92 -3.95 3.45
N SER A 53 9.60 -3.77 3.29
CA SER A 53 8.73 -4.72 2.64
C SER A 53 7.40 -4.08 2.27
N VAL A 54 6.67 -4.71 1.34
CA VAL A 54 5.29 -4.37 1.02
C VAL A 54 4.46 -5.62 1.16
N VAL A 55 3.26 -5.49 1.74
CA VAL A 55 2.34 -6.59 1.94
C VAL A 55 0.98 -6.21 1.36
N ALA A 56 0.41 -7.06 0.51
CA ALA A 56 -0.97 -6.91 0.05
C ALA A 56 -1.95 -6.99 1.24
N ASP A 57 -2.97 -6.15 1.23
CA ASP A 57 -3.84 -5.94 2.39
C ASP A 57 -5.29 -6.38 2.10
N THR A 58 -6.19 -6.14 3.05
CA THR A 58 -7.58 -6.64 3.14
C THR A 58 -8.37 -6.67 1.82
N PHE A 59 -8.18 -5.71 0.91
CA PHE A 59 -8.89 -5.70 -0.38
C PHE A 59 -8.58 -6.90 -1.29
N PHE A 60 -7.37 -7.47 -1.16
CA PHE A 60 -6.90 -8.61 -1.95
C PHE A 60 -6.74 -9.90 -1.13
N GLN A 61 -7.21 -9.91 0.13
CA GLN A 61 -7.16 -11.12 0.95
C GLN A 61 -8.30 -12.07 0.58
N SER A 62 -7.97 -13.34 0.47
CA SER A 62 -8.87 -14.47 0.23
C SER A 62 -8.36 -15.69 1.01
N GLU A 63 -8.92 -16.89 0.82
CA GLU A 63 -8.30 -18.12 1.35
C GLU A 63 -6.92 -18.37 0.75
N ASN A 64 -6.69 -17.92 -0.48
CA ASN A 64 -5.38 -17.95 -1.12
C ASN A 64 -4.65 -16.62 -0.90
N ASP A 65 -3.36 -16.70 -0.58
CA ASP A 65 -2.50 -15.53 -0.55
C ASP A 65 -2.41 -14.91 -1.96
N PRO A 66 -2.57 -13.58 -2.10
CA PRO A 66 -2.46 -12.95 -3.41
C PRO A 66 -1.03 -13.05 -3.96
N VAL A 67 -0.90 -13.01 -5.28
CA VAL A 67 0.41 -12.85 -5.92
C VAL A 67 0.80 -11.39 -5.86
N GLN A 68 1.93 -11.10 -5.22
CA GLN A 68 2.49 -9.77 -5.12
C GLN A 68 3.88 -9.71 -5.77
N ILE A 69 4.09 -8.70 -6.60
CA ILE A 69 5.39 -8.39 -7.21
C ILE A 69 5.70 -6.94 -6.85
N VAL A 70 6.89 -6.71 -6.28
CA VAL A 70 7.36 -5.39 -5.86
C VAL A 70 8.68 -5.12 -6.57
N ILE A 71 8.77 -3.96 -7.23
CA ILE A 71 9.98 -3.47 -7.89
C ILE A 71 10.30 -2.11 -7.26
N ASP A 72 11.48 -2.00 -6.68
CA ASP A 72 11.98 -0.76 -6.08
C ASP A 72 13.09 -0.18 -6.98
N GLU A 73 12.81 0.97 -7.59
CA GLU A 73 13.71 1.70 -8.49
C GLU A 73 14.19 3.03 -7.86
N GLU A 74 14.68 2.99 -6.61
CA GLU A 74 15.31 4.12 -5.90
C GLU A 74 14.49 5.41 -5.99
N GLY A 75 13.33 5.41 -5.31
CA GLY A 75 12.39 6.55 -5.23
C GLY A 75 11.08 6.35 -6.00
N THR A 76 10.95 5.24 -6.73
CA THR A 76 9.67 4.74 -7.26
C THR A 76 9.51 3.27 -6.88
N LEU A 77 8.34 2.93 -6.33
CA LEU A 77 7.97 1.62 -5.88
C LEU A 77 6.76 1.14 -6.68
N ASP A 78 7.00 0.22 -7.63
CA ASP A 78 5.95 -0.41 -8.42
C ASP A 78 5.45 -1.67 -7.70
N ILE A 79 4.16 -1.68 -7.39
CA ILE A 79 3.50 -2.77 -6.66
C ILE A 79 2.41 -3.35 -7.54
N PHE A 80 2.57 -4.61 -7.92
CA PHE A 80 1.55 -5.40 -8.61
C PHE A 80 0.93 -6.39 -7.63
N ILE A 81 -0.39 -6.41 -7.55
CA ILE A 81 -1.14 -7.33 -6.71
C ILE A 81 -2.20 -8.03 -7.57
N TYR A 82 -2.25 -9.34 -7.49
CA TYR A 82 -3.24 -10.17 -8.17
C TYR A 82 -3.93 -11.08 -7.14
N LEU A 83 -5.24 -10.93 -7.03
CA LEU A 83 -6.09 -11.83 -6.25
C LEU A 83 -6.01 -13.24 -6.85
N LEU A 84 -5.77 -14.25 -6.01
CA LEU A 84 -5.91 -15.65 -6.40
C LEU A 84 -7.32 -16.12 -6.01
N PRO A 85 -8.22 -16.39 -6.97
CA PRO A 85 -9.59 -16.77 -6.64
C PRO A 85 -9.61 -18.10 -5.88
N ASP A 86 -10.42 -18.17 -4.84
CA ASP A 86 -10.79 -19.40 -4.14
C ASP A 86 -12.22 -19.85 -4.54
N THR A 87 -12.77 -20.85 -3.86
CA THR A 87 -14.12 -21.36 -4.15
C THR A 87 -15.25 -20.47 -3.65
N GLU A 88 -14.96 -19.39 -2.92
CA GLU A 88 -15.96 -18.46 -2.41
C GLU A 88 -16.35 -17.42 -3.47
N THR A 89 -17.66 -17.21 -3.62
CA THR A 89 -18.24 -16.48 -4.77
C THR A 89 -18.20 -14.95 -4.66
N ASP A 90 -17.79 -14.39 -3.52
CA ASP A 90 -17.90 -12.95 -3.21
C ASP A 90 -16.55 -12.28 -2.85
N GLN A 91 -15.43 -12.82 -3.34
CA GLN A 91 -14.13 -12.18 -3.13
C GLN A 91 -14.06 -10.83 -3.87
N ASN A 92 -13.60 -9.78 -3.18
CA ASN A 92 -13.40 -8.44 -3.72
C ASN A 92 -14.69 -7.72 -4.14
N GLY A 93 -15.68 -7.64 -3.27
CA GLY A 93 -16.96 -6.93 -3.51
C GLY A 93 -16.85 -5.39 -3.62
N GLY A 94 -15.64 -4.82 -3.69
CA GLY A 94 -15.40 -3.38 -3.62
C GLY A 94 -15.57 -2.81 -2.20
N GLY A 95 -15.67 -1.49 -2.08
CA GLY A 95 -15.84 -0.78 -0.82
C GLY A 95 -14.59 0.00 -0.40
N THR A 96 -14.46 0.24 0.91
CA THR A 96 -13.37 1.03 1.48
C THR A 96 -12.44 0.14 2.28
N TRP A 97 -11.25 -0.11 1.76
CA TRP A 97 -10.33 -1.11 2.28
C TRP A 97 -8.89 -0.72 2.03
N SER A 98 -7.97 -1.29 2.81
CA SER A 98 -6.54 -1.18 2.55
C SER A 98 -6.17 -2.09 1.38
N LEU A 99 -5.37 -1.57 0.46
CA LEU A 99 -4.87 -2.27 -0.73
C LEU A 99 -3.51 -2.91 -0.45
N ALA A 100 -2.62 -2.16 0.19
CA ALA A 100 -1.27 -2.58 0.53
C ALA A 100 -0.76 -1.82 1.74
N THR A 101 0.10 -2.45 2.53
CA THR A 101 0.87 -1.80 3.60
C THR A 101 2.35 -1.81 3.22
N ILE A 102 2.98 -0.64 3.22
CA ILE A 102 4.42 -0.45 3.00
C ILE A 102 5.08 -0.27 4.37
N TYR A 103 6.05 -1.12 4.68
CA TYR A 103 6.91 -1.02 5.85
C TYR A 103 8.23 -0.37 5.47
N MET A 104 8.68 0.60 6.25
CA MET A 104 9.84 1.44 5.97
C MET A 104 10.57 1.80 7.24
N HIS A 105 11.82 2.23 7.12
CA HIS A 105 12.57 2.89 8.19
C HIS A 105 13.26 4.15 7.66
N PRO A 106 13.43 5.19 8.50
CA PRO A 106 14.11 6.42 8.12
C PRO A 106 15.63 6.22 8.13
N VAL A 107 16.28 6.75 7.10
CA VAL A 107 17.75 6.76 6.93
C VAL A 107 18.35 8.15 7.10
N SER A 108 17.52 9.20 7.14
CA SER A 108 17.92 10.58 7.39
C SER A 108 16.96 11.29 8.36
N THR A 109 17.42 12.40 8.95
CA THR A 109 16.57 13.26 9.78
C THR A 109 16.02 14.42 8.94
N GLY A 110 14.74 14.73 9.08
CA GLY A 110 14.11 15.83 8.39
C GLY A 110 12.65 15.55 8.11
N GLU A 111 12.05 16.36 7.25
CA GLU A 111 10.75 16.06 6.66
C GLU A 111 10.95 15.24 5.38
N SER A 112 10.03 14.30 5.12
CA SER A 112 10.03 13.42 3.97
C SER A 112 8.59 13.26 3.49
N GLU A 113 8.41 13.07 2.18
CA GLU A 113 7.10 12.92 1.54
C GLU A 113 6.99 11.61 0.76
N LEU A 114 5.75 11.15 0.61
CA LEU A 114 5.30 9.95 -0.11
C LEU A 114 4.13 10.35 -1.03
#